data_AF-A0A2T2VPQ7-F1
#
_entry.id   AF-A0A2T2VPQ7-F1
#
_cell.length_a   1.000
_cell.length_b   1.000
_cell.length_c   1.000
_cell.angle_alpha   90.00
_cell.angle_beta   90.00
_cell.angle_gamma   90.00
#
_symmetry.space_group_name_H-M   'P 1'
#
loop_
_entity.id
_entity.type
_entity.pdbx_description
1 polymer ?
#
loop_
_entity_poly.entity_id
_entity_poly.type
_entity_poly.pdbx_seq_one_letter_code
_entity_poly.pdbx_strand_id
1 'polypeptide(L)' 'DYSLNEVLENLKSRDKSDMERADSPLIAASDARILDNSEINRKEQFNLVLGWINDLKK' A
#
# COMPACT_ATOMS: atom_id res chain seq x y z
N ASP A 1 3.49 19.01 19.40
CA ASP A 1 2.31 18.39 18.76
C ASP A 1 2.29 18.74 17.29
N TYR A 2 1.93 17.79 16.45
CA TYR A 2 1.73 18.00 15.01
C TYR A 2 0.23 17.99 14.73
N SER A 3 -0.24 18.90 13.89
CA SER A 3 -1.63 18.93 13.44
C SER A 3 -1.90 17.82 12.43
N LEU A 4 -3.17 17.41 12.31
CA LEU A 4 -3.60 16.43 11.32
C LEU A 4 -3.22 16.86 9.89
N ASN A 5 -3.36 18.15 9.59
CA ASN A 5 -3.02 18.71 8.28
C ASN A 5 -1.52 18.60 7.98
N GLU A 6 -0.66 18.88 8.96
CA GLU A 6 0.79 18.74 8.79
C GLU A 6 1.19 17.29 8.51
N VAL A 7 0.60 16.34 9.23
CA VAL A 7 0.86 14.91 9.00
C VAL A 7 0.36 14.49 7.62
N LEU A 8 -0.83 14.92 7.23
CA LEU A 8 -1.41 14.60 5.91
C LEU A 8 -0.54 15.14 4.77
N GLU A 9 -0.12 16.40 4.83
CA GLU A 9 0.72 17.00 3.80
C GLU A 9 2.11 16.36 3.75
N ASN A 10 2.67 15.97 4.91
CA ASN A 10 3.91 15.21 4.94
C ASN A 10 3.79 13.86 4.25
N LEU A 11 2.71 13.11 4.50
CA LEU A 11 2.47 11.82 3.86
C LEU A 11 2.32 11.96 2.34
N LYS A 12 1.49 12.90 1.86
CA LYS A 12 1.33 13.16 0.42
C LYS A 12 2.65 13.52 -0.26
N SER A 13 3.46 14.36 0.39
CA SER A 13 4.77 14.78 -0.13
C SER A 13 5.73 13.59 -0.25
N ARG A 14 5.75 12.72 0.77
CA ARG A 14 6.54 11.49 0.77
C ARG A 14 6.10 10.55 -0.34
N ASP A 15 4.80 10.29 -0.47
CA ASP A 15 4.27 9.37 -1.46
C ASP A 15 4.62 9.82 -2.89
N LYS A 16 4.50 11.13 -3.18
CA LYS A 16 4.94 11.71 -4.46
C LYS A 16 6.43 11.51 -4.70
N SER A 17 7.25 11.78 -3.68
CA SER A 17 8.71 11.67 -3.78
C SER A 17 9.16 10.23 -4.03
N ASP A 18 8.47 9.25 -3.45
CA ASP A 18 8.76 7.83 -3.63
C ASP A 18 8.35 7.33 -5.03
N MET A 19 7.28 7.86 -5.61
CA MET A 19 6.86 7.55 -6.98
C MET A 19 7.78 8.15 -8.05
N GLU A 20 8.33 9.34 -7.82
CA GLU A 20 9.17 10.07 -8.80
C GLU A 20 10.68 9.74 -8.69
N ARG A 21 11.07 8.85 -7.77
CA ARG A 21 12.48 8.52 -7.52
C ARG A 21 13.13 7.84 -8.74
N ALA A 22 14.29 8.34 -9.17
CA ALA A 22 15.01 7.79 -10.32
C ALA A 22 15.55 6.37 -10.08
N ASP A 23 15.93 6.07 -8.84
CA ASP A 23 16.34 4.73 -8.42
C ASP A 23 15.22 4.07 -7.61
N SER A 24 14.82 2.86 -8.02
CA SER A 24 13.81 2.05 -7.34
C SER A 24 12.49 2.81 -7.06
N PRO A 25 11.81 3.37 -8.08
CA PRO A 25 10.55 4.10 -7.90
C PRO A 25 9.46 3.20 -7.33
N LEU A 26 8.57 3.78 -6.53
CA LEU A 26 7.38 3.10 -6.04
C LEU A 26 6.36 2.94 -7.18
N ILE A 27 6.45 1.82 -7.91
CA ILE A 27 5.52 1.44 -8.98
C ILE A 27 4.88 0.08 -8.68
N ALA A 28 3.62 -0.09 -9.08
CA ALA A 28 2.98 -1.40 -9.07
C ALA A 28 3.53 -2.25 -10.22
N ALA A 29 3.98 -3.48 -9.93
CA ALA A 29 4.39 -4.42 -10.97
C ALA A 29 3.18 -4.83 -11.82
N SER A 30 3.41 -5.22 -13.07
CA SER A 30 2.35 -5.57 -14.03
C SER A 30 1.51 -6.77 -13.60
N ASP A 31 2.10 -7.67 -12.81
CA ASP A 31 1.48 -8.86 -12.25
C ASP A 31 1.07 -8.68 -10.78
N ALA A 32 1.29 -7.50 -10.20
CA ALA A 32 0.91 -7.23 -8.83
C ALA A 32 -0.61 -7.06 -8.68
N ARG A 33 -1.15 -7.64 -7.61
CA ARG A 33 -2.53 -7.42 -7.18
C ARG A 33 -2.57 -6.34 -6.10
N ILE A 34 -3.41 -5.32 -6.30
CA ILE A 34 -3.61 -4.24 -5.32
C ILE A 34 -4.38 -4.78 -4.09
N LEU A 35 -3.81 -4.54 -2.90
CA LEU A 35 -4.45 -4.81 -1.61
C LEU A 35 -4.87 -3.48 -0.97
N ASP A 36 -6.15 -3.15 -1.12
CA ASP A 36 -6.74 -2.04 -0.36
C ASP A 36 -7.07 -2.52 1.06
N ASN A 37 -6.45 -1.88 2.05
CA ASN A 37 -6.65 -2.18 3.46
C ASN A 37 -7.25 -1.01 4.24
N SER A 38 -7.81 0.00 3.55
CA SER A 38 -8.30 1.24 4.17
C SER A 38 -9.43 1.00 5.18
N GLU A 39 -10.26 -0.02 4.96
CA GLU A 39 -11.48 -0.30 5.75
C GLU A 39 -11.45 -1.65 6.50
N ILE A 40 -10.30 -2.34 6.54
CA ILE A 40 -10.19 -3.68 7.14
C ILE A 40 -9.16 -3.72 8.26
N ASN A 41 -9.37 -4.61 9.22
CA ASN A 41 -8.40 -4.84 10.28
C ASN A 41 -7.30 -5.82 9.85
N ARG A 42 -6.22 -5.91 10.66
CA ARG A 42 -5.05 -6.75 10.37
C ARG A 42 -5.39 -8.24 10.15
N LYS A 43 -6.40 -8.76 10.86
CA LYS A 43 -6.80 -10.17 10.75
C LYS A 43 -7.54 -10.43 9.43
N GLU A 44 -8.43 -9.52 9.04
CA GLU A 44 -9.12 -9.56 7.75
C GLU A 44 -8.12 -9.44 6.60
N GLN A 45 -7.18 -8.50 6.69
CA GLN A 45 -6.12 -8.32 5.70
C GLN A 45 -5.30 -9.61 5.53
N PHE A 46 -4.91 -10.25 6.63
CA PHE A 46 -4.16 -11.51 6.59
C PHE A 46 -4.95 -12.63 5.91
N ASN A 47 -6.21 -12.83 6.31
CA ASN A 47 -7.06 -13.86 5.74
C ASN A 47 -7.32 -13.65 4.24
N LEU A 48 -7.50 -12.39 3.82
CA LEU A 48 -7.71 -12.02 2.43
C LEU A 48 -6.51 -12.41 1.56
N VAL A 49 -5.29 -12.02 1.99
CA VAL A 49 -4.05 -12.35 1.28
C VAL A 49 -3.82 -13.86 1.25
N LEU A 50 -4.07 -14.56 2.37
CA LEU A 50 -3.94 -16.02 2.43
C LEU A 50 -4.89 -16.72 1.45
N GLY A 51 -6.12 -16.22 1.31
CA GLY A 51 -7.07 -16.70 0.32
C GLY A 51 -6.54 -16.55 -1.12
N TRP A 52 -6.01 -15.38 -1.46
CA TRP A 52 -5.44 -15.14 -2.80
C TRP A 52 -4.30 -16.10 -3.13
N ILE A 53 -3.40 -16.36 -2.18
CA ILE A 53 -2.29 -17.30 -2.38
C ILE A 53 -2.79 -18.73 -2.56
N ASN A 54 -3.82 -19.15 -1.84
CA ASN A 54 -4.37 -20.49 -1.97
C ASN A 54 -5.07 -20.69 -3.33
N ASP A 55 -5.72 -19.67 -3.87
CA ASP A 55 -6.35 -19.74 -5.19
C ASP A 55 -5.33 -19.77 -6.33
N LEU A 56 -4.17 -19.12 -6.17
CA LEU A 56 -3.06 -19.20 -7.14
C LEU A 56 -2.35 -20.56 -7.16
N LYS A 57 -2.49 -21.37 -6.10
CA LYS A 57 -1.86 -22.70 -5.99
C LYS A 57 -2.72 -23.84 -6.56
N LYS A 58 -3.97 -23.56 -6.93
CA LYS A 58 -4.86 -24.51 -7.61
C LYS A 58 -4.58 -24.51 -9.11
#